data_AF-A0A101I723-F1
#
_entry.id   AF-A0A101I723-F1
#
_cell.length_a   1.000
_cell.length_b   1.000
_cell.length_c   1.000
_cell.angle_alpha   90.00
_cell.angle_beta   90.00
_cell.angle_gamma   90.00
#
_symmetry.space_group_name_H-M   'P 1'
#
loop_
_entity.id
_entity.type
_entity.pdbx_description
1 polymer ?
#
loop_
_entity_poly.entity_id
_entity_poly.type
_entity_poly.pdbx_seq_one_letter_code
_entity_poly.pdbx_strand_id
1 'polypeptide(L)'
;MVAIDLTKLEQQIDQLRECYAKPERFSKALHALLSFYQRYSYRPQRRAMPKTFLRTYNLPPQVLPQIEIGLRKTAQAHPEETLALSQALWQDTYFEPRELAAYLLGLLPADYVDKLSALLKEWLSQPIDRGLLEALFTKAIAPLQQAGKWKPFVLELLESPEIRLRNYGLAALAQTLDQFPLEELPGLLNEIKPLIEVADDKVAANLAKVVAGLAQRSPQETVYILKLILVETPGSAIERRLHSYVPYFPEESAQSLTEAIKKHTRLRELESQAAPPPSEVETSTQKN
;
A
#
# COMPACT_ATOMS: atom_id res chain seq x y z
N MET A 1 -19.09 -14.44 -23.06
CA MET A 1 -17.69 -13.96 -23.17
C MET A 1 -17.56 -13.29 -24.51
N VAL A 2 -17.12 -12.03 -24.57
CA VAL A 2 -16.85 -11.39 -25.85
C VAL A 2 -15.54 -11.93 -26.38
N ALA A 3 -15.56 -12.58 -27.55
CA ALA A 3 -14.36 -13.08 -28.20
C ALA A 3 -13.54 -11.87 -28.68
N ILE A 4 -12.37 -11.66 -28.07
CA ILE A 4 -11.40 -10.66 -28.51
C ILE A 4 -10.60 -11.30 -29.66
N ASP A 5 -10.45 -10.58 -30.76
CA ASP A 5 -9.56 -10.98 -31.85
C ASP A 5 -8.10 -10.76 -31.42
N LEU A 6 -7.45 -11.83 -30.97
CA LEU A 6 -6.08 -11.79 -30.47
C LEU A 6 -5.06 -11.45 -31.56
N THR A 7 -5.27 -11.91 -32.79
CA THR A 7 -4.37 -11.62 -33.91
C THR A 7 -4.37 -10.13 -34.24
N LYS A 8 -5.55 -9.50 -34.20
CA LYS A 8 -5.64 -8.04 -34.37
C LYS A 8 -4.97 -7.29 -33.22
N LEU A 9 -5.16 -7.75 -31.98
CA LEU A 9 -4.53 -7.13 -30.82
C LEU A 9 -3.00 -7.21 -30.91
N GLU A 10 -2.44 -8.34 -31.33
CA GLU A 10 -1.00 -8.51 -31.55
C GLU A 10 -0.46 -7.52 -32.59
N GLN A 11 -1.13 -7.36 -33.74
CA GLN A 11 -0.74 -6.37 -34.76
C GLN A 11 -0.76 -4.93 -34.21
N GLN A 12 -1.74 -4.59 -33.38
CA GLN A 12 -1.82 -3.27 -32.76
C GLN A 12 -0.72 -3.07 -31.70
N ILE A 13 -0.33 -4.11 -30.99
CA ILE A 13 0.81 -4.10 -30.08
C ILE A 13 2.12 -3.90 -30.86
N ASP A 14 2.27 -4.51 -32.03
CA ASP A 14 3.45 -4.29 -32.88
C ASP A 14 3.56 -2.83 -33.32
N GLN A 15 2.44 -2.18 -33.68
CA GLN A 15 2.41 -0.75 -33.97
C GLN A 15 2.81 0.11 -32.76
N LEU A 16 2.44 -0.31 -31.53
CA LEU A 16 2.90 0.36 -30.32
C LEU A 16 4.42 0.24 -30.16
N ARG A 17 4.99 -0.95 -30.41
CA ARG A 17 6.45 -1.18 -30.36
C ARG A 17 7.21 -0.29 -31.35
N GLU A 18 6.71 -0.09 -32.56
CA GLU A 18 7.35 0.79 -33.56
C GLU A 18 7.49 2.25 -33.11
N CYS A 19 6.59 2.71 -32.24
CA CYS A 19 6.61 4.08 -31.72
C CYS A 19 7.05 4.18 -30.25
N TYR A 20 7.63 3.12 -29.69
CA TYR A 20 8.00 3.01 -28.28
C TYR A 20 8.91 4.16 -27.81
N ALA A 21 9.92 4.50 -28.60
CA ALA A 21 10.86 5.59 -28.31
C ALA A 21 10.26 7.01 -28.45
N LYS A 22 8.98 7.14 -28.85
CA LYS A 22 8.30 8.43 -29.07
C LYS A 22 7.05 8.52 -28.18
N PRO A 23 7.19 8.98 -26.91
CA PRO A 23 6.13 8.92 -25.92
C PRO A 23 4.80 9.52 -26.36
N GLU A 24 4.81 10.69 -27.01
CA GLU A 24 3.58 11.33 -27.50
C GLU A 24 2.85 10.51 -28.56
N ARG A 25 3.61 9.89 -29.49
CA ARG A 25 3.04 9.05 -30.55
C ARG A 25 2.52 7.75 -29.95
N PHE A 26 3.26 7.17 -29.00
CA PHE A 26 2.83 6.00 -28.26
C PHE A 26 1.52 6.25 -27.51
N SER A 27 1.41 7.33 -26.72
CA SER A 27 0.20 7.63 -25.97
C SER A 27 -1.02 7.79 -26.88
N LYS A 28 -0.87 8.47 -28.03
CA LYS A 28 -1.94 8.59 -29.03
C LYS A 28 -2.37 7.23 -29.60
N ALA A 29 -1.40 6.39 -29.96
CA ALA A 29 -1.67 5.04 -30.47
C ALA A 29 -2.32 4.14 -29.41
N LEU A 30 -1.86 4.24 -28.16
CA LEU A 30 -2.42 3.52 -27.03
C LEU A 30 -3.89 3.92 -26.82
N HIS A 31 -4.20 5.22 -26.74
CA HIS A 31 -5.58 5.66 -26.62
C HIS A 31 -6.49 5.17 -27.76
N ALA A 32 -5.98 5.14 -29.00
CA ALA A 32 -6.75 4.62 -30.13
C ALA A 32 -7.05 3.12 -29.96
N LEU A 33 -6.07 2.34 -29.50
CA LEU A 33 -6.23 0.92 -29.17
C LEU A 33 -7.25 0.73 -28.04
N LEU A 34 -7.07 1.43 -26.91
CA LEU A 34 -7.94 1.30 -25.75
C LEU A 34 -9.39 1.71 -26.04
N SER A 35 -9.58 2.78 -26.82
CA SER A 35 -10.89 3.25 -27.25
C SER A 35 -11.60 2.24 -28.16
N PHE A 36 -10.86 1.49 -28.98
CA PHE A 36 -11.41 0.42 -29.80
C PHE A 36 -11.96 -0.72 -28.93
N TYR A 37 -11.21 -1.14 -27.90
CA TYR A 37 -11.62 -2.25 -27.03
C TYR A 37 -12.62 -1.90 -25.94
N GLN A 38 -12.74 -0.63 -25.55
CA GLN A 38 -13.77 -0.15 -24.61
C GLN A 38 -15.20 -0.58 -25.04
N ARG A 39 -15.46 -0.64 -26.35
CA ARG A 39 -16.78 -0.98 -26.92
C ARG A 39 -17.21 -2.42 -26.65
N TYR A 40 -16.27 -3.30 -26.30
CA TYR A 40 -16.50 -4.73 -26.10
C TYR A 40 -16.78 -5.11 -24.64
N SER A 41 -16.82 -4.15 -23.73
CA SER A 41 -17.01 -4.39 -22.31
C SER A 41 -18.46 -4.22 -21.88
N TYR A 42 -19.14 -5.34 -21.68
CA TYR A 42 -20.50 -5.37 -21.14
C TYR A 42 -20.54 -5.01 -19.64
N ARG A 43 -21.54 -4.24 -19.20
CA ARG A 43 -21.71 -3.77 -17.81
C ARG A 43 -22.85 -4.52 -17.08
N PRO A 44 -22.57 -5.38 -16.09
CA PRO A 44 -23.54 -5.67 -15.03
C PRO A 44 -23.47 -4.60 -13.93
N GLN A 45 -24.60 -4.34 -13.27
CA GLN A 45 -24.76 -3.33 -12.22
C GLN A 45 -23.71 -3.50 -11.10
N ARG A 46 -22.85 -2.49 -10.90
CA ARG A 46 -21.86 -2.49 -9.81
C ARG A 46 -22.45 -1.80 -8.57
N ARG A 47 -22.82 -2.58 -7.56
CA ARG A 47 -23.08 -2.11 -6.18
C ARG A 47 -21.80 -1.99 -5.33
N ALA A 48 -20.63 -2.24 -5.91
CA ALA A 48 -19.34 -2.16 -5.22
C ALA A 48 -18.67 -0.80 -5.45
N MET A 49 -17.90 -0.34 -4.46
CA MET A 49 -17.05 0.86 -4.56
C MET A 49 -16.07 0.72 -5.73
N PRO A 50 -15.89 1.76 -6.57
CA PRO A 50 -15.00 1.69 -7.71
C PRO A 50 -13.53 1.53 -7.28
N LYS A 51 -12.74 0.78 -8.07
CA LYS A 51 -11.28 0.60 -7.85
C LYS A 51 -10.52 1.92 -7.93
N THR A 52 -10.98 2.82 -8.80
CA THR A 52 -10.35 4.10 -9.10
C THR A 52 -11.41 5.16 -9.37
N PHE A 53 -11.11 6.42 -9.03
CA PHE A 53 -11.91 7.59 -9.41
C PHE A 53 -11.46 8.22 -10.73
N LEU A 54 -10.39 7.71 -11.35
CA LEU A 54 -9.93 8.15 -12.65
C LEU A 54 -10.87 7.71 -13.77
N ARG A 55 -10.73 8.36 -14.93
CA ARG A 55 -11.41 7.92 -16.15
C ARG A 55 -10.89 6.55 -16.52
N THR A 56 -11.79 5.66 -16.92
CA THR A 56 -11.47 4.28 -17.28
C THR A 56 -12.04 3.94 -18.64
N TYR A 57 -11.24 3.27 -19.46
CA TYR A 57 -11.72 2.63 -20.69
C TYR A 57 -12.59 1.43 -20.40
N ASN A 58 -12.53 0.87 -19.17
CA ASN A 58 -13.30 -0.30 -18.76
C ASN A 58 -13.07 -1.45 -19.73
N LEU A 59 -11.81 -1.82 -19.99
CA LEU A 59 -11.46 -2.79 -21.01
C LEU A 59 -11.90 -4.22 -20.66
N PRO A 60 -12.04 -5.13 -21.64
CA PRO A 60 -12.08 -6.56 -21.36
C PRO A 60 -10.81 -6.97 -20.59
N PRO A 61 -10.90 -7.88 -19.63
CA PRO A 61 -9.83 -8.13 -18.65
C PRO A 61 -8.52 -8.65 -19.26
N GLN A 62 -8.56 -9.15 -20.50
CA GLN A 62 -7.39 -9.69 -21.21
C GLN A 62 -6.60 -8.62 -21.98
N VAL A 63 -7.20 -7.47 -22.32
CA VAL A 63 -6.57 -6.51 -23.25
C VAL A 63 -5.31 -5.90 -22.65
N LEU A 64 -5.41 -5.33 -21.44
CA LEU A 64 -4.27 -4.67 -20.82
C LEU A 64 -3.12 -5.64 -20.49
N PRO A 65 -3.37 -6.83 -19.90
CA PRO A 65 -2.32 -7.83 -19.70
C PRO A 65 -1.62 -8.28 -21.00
N GLN A 66 -2.34 -8.37 -22.12
CA GLN A 66 -1.73 -8.72 -23.40
C GLN A 66 -0.83 -7.59 -23.93
N ILE A 67 -1.21 -6.32 -23.75
CA ILE A 67 -0.35 -5.18 -24.07
C ILE A 67 0.92 -5.22 -23.21
N GLU A 68 0.78 -5.45 -21.90
CA GLU A 68 1.90 -5.60 -20.96
C GLU A 68 2.88 -6.70 -21.42
N ILE A 69 2.38 -7.92 -21.68
CA ILE A 69 3.17 -9.04 -22.19
C ILE A 69 3.86 -8.67 -23.52
N GLY A 70 3.12 -8.01 -24.41
CA GLY A 70 3.60 -7.54 -25.69
C GLY A 70 4.78 -6.57 -25.58
N LEU A 71 4.76 -5.66 -24.62
CA LEU A 71 5.80 -4.63 -24.49
C LEU A 71 7.01 -5.11 -23.66
N ARG A 72 6.90 -6.22 -22.95
CA ARG A 72 7.90 -6.68 -21.98
C ARG A 72 9.33 -6.74 -22.53
N LYS A 73 9.53 -7.38 -23.68
CA LYS A 73 10.87 -7.54 -24.27
C LYS A 73 11.47 -6.20 -24.69
N THR A 74 10.67 -5.33 -25.31
CA THR A 74 11.10 -3.98 -25.72
C THR A 74 11.47 -3.14 -24.50
N ALA A 75 10.66 -3.20 -23.44
CA ALA A 75 10.91 -2.44 -22.22
C ALA A 75 12.25 -2.82 -21.56
N GLN A 76 12.56 -4.11 -21.50
CA GLN A 76 13.81 -4.61 -20.95
C GLN A 76 15.03 -4.27 -21.82
N ALA A 77 14.86 -4.25 -23.16
CA ALA A 77 15.94 -3.91 -24.09
C ALA A 77 16.26 -2.40 -24.12
N HIS A 78 15.28 -1.54 -23.83
CA HIS A 78 15.39 -0.09 -23.95
C HIS A 78 14.98 0.61 -22.63
N PRO A 79 15.79 0.54 -21.56
CA PRO A 79 15.41 1.04 -20.25
C PRO A 79 15.28 2.58 -20.18
N GLU A 80 16.10 3.34 -20.92
CA GLU A 80 15.98 4.81 -20.96
C GLU A 80 14.67 5.26 -21.60
N GLU A 81 14.32 4.66 -22.74
CA GLU A 81 13.07 4.91 -23.45
C GLU A 81 11.86 4.50 -22.60
N THR A 82 11.98 3.38 -21.89
CA THR A 82 10.95 2.87 -20.97
C THR A 82 10.69 3.85 -19.83
N LEU A 83 11.75 4.43 -19.24
CA LEU A 83 11.61 5.44 -18.20
C LEU A 83 10.89 6.67 -18.73
N ALA A 84 11.33 7.21 -19.88
CA ALA A 84 10.72 8.38 -20.50
C ALA A 84 9.24 8.14 -20.88
N LEU A 85 8.94 6.96 -21.42
CA LEU A 85 7.57 6.57 -21.76
C LEU A 85 6.70 6.45 -20.51
N SER A 86 7.20 5.81 -19.46
CA SER A 86 6.46 5.65 -18.19
C SER A 86 6.13 7.01 -17.57
N GLN A 87 7.06 7.96 -17.60
CA GLN A 87 6.82 9.33 -17.15
C GLN A 87 5.71 10.02 -17.95
N ALA A 88 5.72 9.89 -19.27
CA ALA A 88 4.68 10.46 -20.13
C ALA A 88 3.30 9.84 -19.87
N LEU A 89 3.23 8.51 -19.76
CA LEU A 89 2.00 7.78 -19.47
C LEU A 89 1.46 8.08 -18.07
N TRP A 90 2.33 8.39 -17.10
CA TRP A 90 1.90 8.75 -15.75
C TRP A 90 1.12 10.08 -15.70
N GLN A 91 1.37 10.99 -16.65
CA GLN A 91 0.67 12.27 -16.75
C GLN A 91 -0.73 12.17 -17.38
N ASP A 92 -1.14 10.98 -17.82
CA ASP A 92 -2.44 10.77 -18.48
C ASP A 92 -3.63 11.05 -17.55
N THR A 93 -4.82 11.27 -18.09
CA THR A 93 -6.05 11.42 -17.29
C THR A 93 -6.80 10.11 -17.05
N TYR A 94 -6.42 9.05 -17.79
CA TYR A 94 -7.01 7.72 -17.68
C TYR A 94 -6.20 6.81 -16.76
N PHE A 95 -6.88 5.83 -16.18
CA PHE A 95 -6.29 4.83 -15.30
C PHE A 95 -5.35 3.88 -16.06
N GLU A 96 -5.80 3.33 -17.18
CA GLU A 96 -5.08 2.25 -17.89
C GLU A 96 -3.69 2.66 -18.42
N PRO A 97 -3.47 3.88 -18.97
CA PRO A 97 -2.13 4.35 -19.31
C PRO A 97 -1.20 4.46 -18.09
N ARG A 98 -1.70 4.98 -16.97
CA ARG A 98 -0.91 5.08 -15.73
C ARG A 98 -0.62 3.72 -15.09
N GLU A 99 -1.57 2.79 -15.19
CA GLU A 99 -1.36 1.40 -14.78
C GLU A 99 -0.28 0.72 -15.64
N LEU A 100 -0.29 0.96 -16.95
CA LEU A 100 0.76 0.50 -17.86
C LEU A 100 2.12 1.13 -17.52
N ALA A 101 2.16 2.41 -17.15
CA ALA A 101 3.39 3.05 -16.68
C ALA A 101 3.98 2.32 -15.47
N ALA A 102 3.15 1.97 -14.48
CA ALA A 102 3.59 1.21 -13.31
C ALA A 102 4.16 -0.17 -13.70
N TYR A 103 3.54 -0.85 -14.66
CA TYR A 103 4.06 -2.11 -15.21
C TYR A 103 5.42 -1.95 -15.87
N LEU A 104 5.57 -0.96 -16.75
CA LEU A 104 6.81 -0.71 -17.47
C LEU A 104 7.97 -0.37 -16.54
N LEU A 105 7.73 0.41 -15.48
CA LEU A 105 8.73 0.66 -14.44
C LEU A 105 9.20 -0.61 -13.74
N GLY A 106 8.30 -1.57 -13.55
CA GLY A 106 8.61 -2.88 -12.98
C GLY A 106 9.57 -3.75 -13.79
N LEU A 107 9.81 -3.37 -15.06
CA LEU A 107 10.69 -4.08 -15.98
C LEU A 107 12.08 -3.47 -16.08
N LEU A 108 12.34 -2.35 -15.40
CA LEU A 108 13.64 -1.69 -15.43
C LEU A 108 14.73 -2.59 -14.82
N PRO A 109 15.96 -2.58 -15.37
CA PRO A 109 17.07 -3.34 -14.82
C PRO A 109 17.61 -2.70 -13.53
N ALA A 110 18.41 -3.46 -12.77
CA ALA A 110 18.93 -3.06 -11.47
C ALA A 110 19.69 -1.71 -11.48
N ASP A 111 20.36 -1.37 -12.58
CA ASP A 111 21.11 -0.12 -12.75
C ASP A 111 20.23 1.14 -12.68
N TYR A 112 18.90 0.98 -12.83
CA TYR A 112 17.93 2.08 -12.82
C TYR A 112 17.20 2.21 -11.48
N VAL A 113 17.52 1.38 -10.49
CA VAL A 113 16.77 1.34 -9.22
C VAL A 113 16.83 2.68 -8.49
N ASP A 114 17.94 3.42 -8.54
CA ASP A 114 18.02 4.73 -7.90
C ASP A 114 17.14 5.78 -8.60
N LYS A 115 17.08 5.75 -9.94
CA LYS A 115 16.18 6.59 -10.73
C LYS A 115 14.71 6.25 -10.46
N LEU A 116 14.39 4.95 -10.40
CA LEU A 116 13.05 4.46 -10.07
C LEU A 116 12.64 4.86 -8.66
N SER A 117 13.52 4.71 -7.67
CA SER A 117 13.26 5.11 -6.28
C SER A 117 12.95 6.61 -6.19
N ALA A 118 13.77 7.46 -6.84
CA ALA A 118 13.52 8.90 -6.89
C ALA A 118 12.17 9.24 -7.53
N LEU A 119 11.82 8.58 -8.64
CA LEU A 119 10.55 8.77 -9.34
C LEU A 119 9.35 8.34 -8.50
N LEU A 120 9.43 7.19 -7.82
CA LEU A 120 8.36 6.73 -6.93
C LEU A 120 8.16 7.69 -5.75
N LYS A 121 9.23 8.24 -5.18
CA LYS A 121 9.13 9.28 -4.13
C LYS A 121 8.43 10.53 -4.64
N GLU A 122 8.82 10.99 -5.83
CA GLU A 122 8.19 12.15 -6.47
C GLU A 122 6.68 11.91 -6.65
N TRP A 123 6.28 10.75 -7.18
CA TRP A 123 4.87 10.43 -7.38
C TRP A 123 4.11 10.31 -6.06
N LEU A 124 4.65 9.56 -5.09
CA LEU A 124 4.02 9.35 -3.78
C LEU A 124 3.93 10.63 -2.95
N SER A 125 4.76 11.65 -3.22
CA SER A 125 4.64 12.96 -2.59
C SER A 125 3.28 13.62 -2.88
N GLN A 126 2.62 13.25 -3.98
CA GLN A 126 1.31 13.77 -4.37
C GLN A 126 0.17 12.84 -3.93
N PRO A 127 -1.06 13.35 -3.76
CA PRO A 127 -2.23 12.50 -3.60
C PRO A 127 -2.43 11.59 -4.82
N ILE A 128 -2.48 10.28 -4.59
CA ILE A 128 -2.63 9.26 -5.63
C ILE A 128 -3.92 8.48 -5.36
N ASP A 129 -4.64 8.18 -6.44
CA ASP A 129 -5.82 7.33 -6.40
C ASP A 129 -5.48 5.91 -5.91
N ARG A 130 -6.37 5.30 -5.11
CA ARG A 130 -6.14 3.97 -4.52
C ARG A 130 -5.77 2.90 -5.55
N GLY A 131 -6.41 2.90 -6.72
CA GLY A 131 -6.14 1.91 -7.76
C GLY A 131 -4.73 2.07 -8.36
N LEU A 132 -4.22 3.30 -8.46
CA LEU A 132 -2.86 3.57 -8.91
C LEU A 132 -1.83 3.22 -7.84
N LEU A 133 -2.13 3.49 -6.58
CA LEU A 133 -1.27 3.10 -5.47
C LEU A 133 -1.07 1.57 -5.44
N GLU A 134 -2.16 0.82 -5.62
CA GLU A 134 -2.12 -0.63 -5.79
C GLU A 134 -1.28 -1.04 -7.01
N ALA A 135 -1.46 -0.38 -8.16
CA ALA A 135 -0.68 -0.68 -9.36
C ALA A 135 0.82 -0.44 -9.16
N LEU A 136 1.22 0.64 -8.47
CA LEU A 136 2.62 0.90 -8.14
C LEU A 136 3.20 -0.21 -7.26
N PHE A 137 2.53 -0.54 -6.15
CA PHE A 137 3.03 -1.52 -5.18
C PHE A 137 2.93 -2.98 -5.66
N THR A 138 2.22 -3.26 -6.74
CA THR A 138 2.14 -4.61 -7.30
C THR A 138 2.99 -4.78 -8.54
N LYS A 139 3.16 -3.73 -9.35
CA LYS A 139 3.82 -3.83 -10.65
C LYS A 139 5.19 -3.14 -10.70
N ALA A 140 5.35 -1.97 -10.08
CA ALA A 140 6.54 -1.14 -10.27
C ALA A 140 7.73 -1.53 -9.37
N ILE A 141 7.49 -2.28 -8.29
CA ILE A 141 8.49 -2.45 -7.21
C ILE A 141 9.50 -3.58 -7.46
N ALA A 142 9.30 -4.42 -8.46
CA ALA A 142 10.14 -5.60 -8.70
C ALA A 142 11.66 -5.28 -8.78
N PRO A 143 12.11 -4.18 -9.44
CA PRO A 143 13.52 -3.82 -9.45
C PRO A 143 14.05 -3.43 -8.07
N LEU A 144 13.25 -2.74 -7.23
CA LEU A 144 13.65 -2.41 -5.85
C LEU A 144 13.81 -3.67 -5.01
N GLN A 145 12.96 -4.67 -5.22
CA GLN A 145 13.01 -5.93 -4.49
C GLN A 145 14.25 -6.75 -4.85
N GLN A 146 14.53 -6.89 -6.14
CA GLN A 146 15.70 -7.61 -6.64
C GLN A 146 17.01 -6.97 -6.15
N ALA A 147 17.02 -5.63 -6.00
CA ALA A 147 18.16 -4.89 -5.45
C ALA A 147 18.21 -4.83 -3.92
N GLY A 148 17.27 -5.46 -3.20
CA GLY A 148 17.19 -5.39 -1.74
C GLY A 148 16.87 -3.99 -1.18
N LYS A 149 16.43 -3.05 -2.03
CA LYS A 149 16.14 -1.65 -1.66
C LYS A 149 14.67 -1.41 -1.29
N TRP A 150 13.79 -2.41 -1.44
CA TRP A 150 12.36 -2.28 -1.12
C TRP A 150 12.09 -2.00 0.36
N LYS A 151 12.67 -2.77 1.27
CA LYS A 151 12.48 -2.56 2.72
C LYS A 151 12.92 -1.17 3.17
N PRO A 152 14.16 -0.71 2.89
CA PRO A 152 14.57 0.65 3.22
C PRO A 152 13.64 1.72 2.66
N PHE A 153 13.17 1.56 1.41
CA PHE A 153 12.23 2.48 0.79
C PHE A 153 10.91 2.60 1.56
N VAL A 154 10.36 1.47 2.00
CA VAL A 154 9.10 1.48 2.75
C VAL A 154 9.28 2.05 4.16
N LEU A 155 10.40 1.73 4.84
CA LEU A 155 10.70 2.31 6.15
C LEU A 155 10.82 3.83 6.08
N GLU A 156 11.48 4.37 5.04
CA GLU A 156 11.56 5.82 4.81
C GLU A 156 10.16 6.47 4.68
N LEU A 157 9.20 5.80 4.04
CA LEU A 157 7.82 6.29 3.96
C LEU A 157 7.14 6.29 5.34
N LEU A 158 7.40 5.28 6.17
CA LEU A 158 6.83 5.15 7.52
C LEU A 158 7.40 6.16 8.53
N GLU A 159 8.65 6.57 8.34
CA GLU A 159 9.32 7.59 9.16
C GLU A 159 8.97 9.01 8.74
N SER A 160 8.30 9.18 7.59
CA SER A 160 7.93 10.50 7.07
C SER A 160 7.06 11.29 8.06
N PRO A 161 7.30 12.60 8.25
CA PRO A 161 6.40 13.45 9.03
C PRO A 161 4.99 13.54 8.38
N GLU A 162 4.91 13.37 7.06
CA GLU A 162 3.64 13.42 6.34
C GLU A 162 2.80 12.17 6.57
N ILE A 163 1.63 12.36 7.19
CA ILE A 163 0.70 11.26 7.49
C ILE A 163 0.28 10.46 6.24
N ARG A 164 0.22 11.13 5.07
CA ARG A 164 -0.10 10.49 3.79
C ARG A 164 0.98 9.50 3.38
N LEU A 165 2.24 9.90 3.45
CA LEU A 165 3.38 9.04 3.12
C LEU A 165 3.47 7.86 4.09
N ARG A 166 3.26 8.09 5.39
CA ARG A 166 3.14 6.98 6.38
C ARG A 166 2.03 6.00 6.03
N ASN A 167 0.87 6.53 5.64
CA ASN A 167 -0.26 5.69 5.24
C ASN A 167 0.03 4.89 3.96
N TYR A 168 0.78 5.47 3.01
CA TYR A 168 1.26 4.76 1.83
C TYR A 168 2.31 3.70 2.17
N GLY A 169 3.24 3.98 3.10
CA GLY A 169 4.19 3.00 3.61
C GLY A 169 3.49 1.79 4.24
N LEU A 170 2.46 2.02 5.06
CA LEU A 170 1.64 0.94 5.62
C LEU A 170 0.86 0.18 4.56
N ALA A 171 0.33 0.86 3.54
CA ALA A 171 -0.31 0.20 2.41
C ALA A 171 0.67 -0.67 1.62
N ALA A 172 1.89 -0.18 1.40
CA ALA A 172 2.97 -0.92 0.73
C ALA A 172 3.37 -2.15 1.53
N LEU A 173 3.57 -2.03 2.85
CA LEU A 173 3.83 -3.18 3.72
C LEU A 173 2.70 -4.18 3.67
N ALA A 174 1.45 -3.75 3.85
CA ALA A 174 0.30 -4.65 3.85
C ALA A 174 0.18 -5.44 2.53
N GLN A 175 0.59 -4.85 1.41
CA GLN A 175 0.52 -5.47 0.08
C GLN A 175 1.69 -6.42 -0.21
N THR A 176 2.83 -6.23 0.43
CA THR A 176 4.09 -6.94 0.12
C THR A 176 4.63 -7.76 1.29
N LEU A 177 3.88 -7.82 2.39
CA LEU A 177 4.33 -8.45 3.63
C LEU A 177 4.71 -9.91 3.41
N ASP A 178 3.99 -10.63 2.56
CA ASP A 178 4.23 -12.03 2.19
C ASP A 178 5.59 -12.29 1.54
N GLN A 179 6.19 -11.25 0.94
CA GLN A 179 7.47 -11.33 0.25
C GLN A 179 8.67 -11.17 1.19
N PHE A 180 8.46 -10.73 2.43
CA PHE A 180 9.52 -10.64 3.43
C PHE A 180 9.85 -12.04 4.00
N PRO A 181 11.12 -12.37 4.24
CA PRO A 181 11.50 -13.57 4.99
C PRO A 181 10.91 -13.57 6.40
N LEU A 182 10.60 -14.74 6.96
CA LEU A 182 10.00 -14.84 8.30
C LEU A 182 10.93 -14.28 9.38
N GLU A 183 12.24 -14.41 9.17
CA GLU A 183 13.31 -13.96 10.06
C GLU A 183 13.37 -12.42 10.16
N GLU A 184 12.84 -11.71 9.16
CA GLU A 184 12.81 -10.24 9.15
C GLU A 184 11.55 -9.65 9.79
N LEU A 185 10.49 -10.45 9.98
CA LEU A 185 9.22 -9.97 10.52
C LEU A 185 9.32 -9.40 11.95
N PRO A 186 10.09 -9.97 12.89
CA PRO A 186 10.26 -9.36 14.21
C PRO A 186 10.86 -7.95 14.13
N GLY A 187 11.87 -7.78 13.27
CA GLY A 187 12.48 -6.48 13.01
C GLY A 187 11.45 -5.49 12.45
N LEU A 188 10.70 -5.90 11.42
CA LEU A 188 9.65 -5.06 10.83
C LEU A 188 8.56 -4.68 11.84
N LEU A 189 8.20 -5.61 12.73
CA LEU A 189 7.21 -5.35 13.77
C LEU A 189 7.71 -4.33 14.81
N ASN A 190 9.00 -4.34 15.14
CA ASN A 190 9.61 -3.30 15.96
C ASN A 190 9.59 -1.92 15.27
N GLU A 191 9.79 -1.85 13.95
CA GLU A 191 9.72 -0.57 13.22
C GLU A 191 8.30 0.02 13.20
N ILE A 192 7.25 -0.82 13.12
CA ILE A 192 5.86 -0.33 13.13
C ILE A 192 5.29 -0.12 14.54
N LYS A 193 5.99 -0.58 15.58
CA LYS A 193 5.55 -0.47 16.99
C LYS A 193 5.11 0.96 17.36
N PRO A 194 5.89 2.03 17.07
CA PRO A 194 5.47 3.39 17.41
C PRO A 194 4.15 3.81 16.73
N LEU A 195 3.85 3.26 15.55
CA LEU A 195 2.60 3.55 14.83
C LEU A 195 1.39 2.88 15.48
N ILE A 196 1.59 1.76 16.19
CA ILE A 196 0.55 1.09 16.98
C ILE A 196 0.26 1.89 18.26
N GLU A 197 1.29 2.44 18.89
CA GLU A 197 1.21 3.20 20.15
C GLU A 197 0.49 4.55 19.99
N VAL A 198 0.87 5.35 18.99
CA VAL A 198 0.37 6.74 18.80
C VAL A 198 -1.13 6.80 18.51
N ALA A 199 -1.71 5.70 18.06
CA ALA A 199 -3.13 5.54 17.85
C ALA A 199 -3.79 6.52 16.85
N ASP A 200 -3.11 6.91 15.77
CA ASP A 200 -3.68 7.80 14.74
C ASP A 200 -4.71 7.06 13.85
N ASP A 201 -5.95 7.55 13.83
CA ASP A 201 -7.05 7.00 13.05
C ASP A 201 -6.83 7.13 11.53
N LYS A 202 -6.02 8.09 11.08
CA LYS A 202 -5.74 8.31 9.65
C LYS A 202 -4.96 7.16 9.01
N VAL A 203 -4.22 6.41 9.80
CA VAL A 203 -3.41 5.26 9.36
C VAL A 203 -3.95 3.92 9.85
N ALA A 204 -4.91 3.93 10.79
CA ALA A 204 -5.42 2.74 11.45
C ALA A 204 -5.89 1.65 10.47
N ALA A 205 -6.55 2.03 9.36
CA ALA A 205 -7.06 1.08 8.38
C ALA A 205 -5.95 0.27 7.68
N ASN A 206 -4.82 0.90 7.33
CA ASN A 206 -3.70 0.18 6.71
C ASN A 206 -2.83 -0.49 7.75
N LEU A 207 -2.67 0.11 8.94
CA LEU A 207 -1.99 -0.52 10.07
C LEU A 207 -2.66 -1.84 10.47
N ALA A 208 -3.99 -1.87 10.54
CA ALA A 208 -4.75 -3.08 10.82
C ALA A 208 -4.49 -4.19 9.79
N LYS A 209 -4.32 -3.85 8.50
CA LYS A 209 -3.95 -4.83 7.47
C LYS A 209 -2.54 -5.37 7.66
N VAL A 210 -1.59 -4.51 8.03
CA VAL A 210 -0.21 -4.94 8.35
C VAL A 210 -0.23 -5.90 9.54
N VAL A 211 -0.93 -5.54 10.64
CA VAL A 211 -1.06 -6.41 11.82
C VAL A 211 -1.77 -7.71 11.48
N ALA A 212 -2.82 -7.67 10.65
CA ALA A 212 -3.50 -8.88 10.19
C ALA A 212 -2.57 -9.81 9.41
N GLY A 213 -1.75 -9.26 8.50
CA GLY A 213 -0.75 -10.04 7.78
C GLY A 213 0.32 -10.62 8.70
N LEU A 214 0.79 -9.85 9.68
CA LEU A 214 1.77 -10.32 10.66
C LEU A 214 1.19 -11.41 11.58
N ALA A 215 -0.05 -11.24 12.03
CA ALA A 215 -0.77 -12.23 12.82
C ALA A 215 -0.91 -13.58 12.08
N GLN A 216 -1.06 -13.54 10.75
CA GLN A 216 -1.13 -14.75 9.93
C GLN A 216 0.25 -15.41 9.72
N ARG A 217 1.32 -14.62 9.58
CA ARG A 217 2.66 -15.14 9.25
C ARG A 217 3.52 -15.48 10.47
N SER A 218 3.39 -14.71 11.55
CA SER A 218 4.15 -14.84 12.79
C SER A 218 3.26 -14.54 14.02
N PRO A 219 2.21 -15.36 14.27
CA PRO A 219 1.23 -15.10 15.31
C PRO A 219 1.84 -14.93 16.71
N GLN A 220 2.75 -15.82 17.10
CA GLN A 220 3.37 -15.82 18.43
C GLN A 220 4.20 -14.54 18.68
N GLU A 221 5.06 -14.19 17.72
CA GLU A 221 5.88 -12.97 17.77
C GLU A 221 5.01 -11.72 17.78
N THR A 222 3.97 -11.72 16.95
CA THR A 222 3.06 -10.58 16.86
C THR A 222 2.33 -10.36 18.17
N VAL A 223 1.82 -11.43 18.80
CA VAL A 223 1.22 -11.33 20.15
C VAL A 223 2.24 -10.87 21.18
N TYR A 224 3.48 -11.36 21.15
CA TYR A 224 4.51 -10.95 22.09
C TYR A 224 4.75 -9.43 22.05
N ILE A 225 4.96 -8.86 20.86
CA ILE A 225 5.18 -7.41 20.73
C ILE A 225 3.92 -6.62 21.08
N LEU A 226 2.73 -7.09 20.70
CA LEU A 226 1.47 -6.44 21.10
C LEU A 226 1.28 -6.41 22.63
N LYS A 227 1.70 -7.46 23.34
CA LYS A 227 1.72 -7.48 24.81
C LYS A 227 2.73 -6.51 25.39
N LEU A 228 3.91 -6.40 24.77
CA LEU A 228 4.92 -5.42 25.19
C LEU A 228 4.38 -3.99 25.06
N ILE A 229 3.70 -3.68 23.95
CA ILE A 229 3.04 -2.38 23.74
C ILE A 229 2.01 -2.09 24.84
N LEU A 230 1.20 -3.08 25.26
CA LEU A 230 0.26 -2.89 26.38
C LEU A 230 0.97 -2.54 27.68
N VAL A 231 2.12 -3.16 27.95
CA VAL A 231 2.86 -2.88 29.19
C VAL A 231 3.45 -1.46 29.18
N GLU A 232 3.90 -1.00 28.02
CA GLU A 232 4.59 0.29 27.87
C GLU A 232 3.63 1.47 27.65
N THR A 233 2.42 1.23 27.14
CA THR A 233 1.46 2.27 26.78
C THR A 233 0.24 2.22 27.72
N PRO A 234 0.09 3.17 28.66
CA PRO A 234 -1.09 3.24 29.50
C PRO A 234 -2.30 3.77 28.73
N GLY A 235 -3.49 3.31 29.10
CA GLY A 235 -4.77 3.91 28.70
C GLY A 235 -5.73 3.02 27.93
N SER A 236 -7.02 3.40 27.91
CA SER A 236 -8.07 2.60 27.27
C SER A 236 -8.04 2.64 25.73
N ALA A 237 -7.33 3.60 25.13
CA ALA A 237 -7.23 3.72 23.68
C ALA A 237 -6.43 2.56 23.07
N ILE A 238 -5.28 2.20 23.68
CA ILE A 238 -4.49 1.06 23.23
C ILE A 238 -5.21 -0.27 23.47
N GLU A 239 -5.91 -0.41 24.59
CA GLU A 239 -6.74 -1.60 24.90
C GLU A 239 -7.77 -1.86 23.80
N ARG A 240 -8.54 -0.83 23.41
CA ARG A 240 -9.55 -0.92 22.33
C ARG A 240 -8.91 -1.25 20.98
N ARG A 241 -7.78 -0.64 20.67
CA ARG A 241 -7.05 -0.89 19.43
C ARG A 241 -6.58 -2.34 19.35
N LEU A 242 -5.91 -2.85 20.38
CA LEU A 242 -5.43 -4.22 20.36
C LEU A 242 -6.57 -5.23 20.41
N HIS A 243 -7.66 -4.91 21.09
CA HIS A 243 -8.88 -5.72 21.03
C HIS A 243 -9.43 -5.84 19.60
N SER A 244 -9.31 -4.80 18.77
CA SER A 244 -9.72 -4.86 17.36
C SER A 244 -8.85 -5.80 16.50
N TYR A 245 -7.63 -6.12 16.96
CA TYR A 245 -6.72 -7.02 16.26
C TYR A 245 -6.88 -8.49 16.65
N VAL A 246 -7.51 -8.78 17.80
CA VAL A 246 -7.74 -10.16 18.29
C VAL A 246 -8.33 -11.09 17.22
N PRO A 247 -9.33 -10.68 16.40
CA PRO A 247 -9.90 -11.55 15.36
C PRO A 247 -8.93 -11.99 14.26
N TYR A 248 -7.75 -11.38 14.16
CA TYR A 248 -6.74 -11.74 13.15
C TYR A 248 -5.89 -12.94 13.55
N PHE A 249 -5.96 -13.36 14.81
CA PHE A 249 -5.09 -14.40 15.36
C PHE A 249 -5.77 -15.77 15.41
N PRO A 250 -4.99 -16.87 15.32
CA PRO A 250 -5.44 -18.20 15.71
C PRO A 250 -5.88 -18.23 17.19
N GLU A 251 -6.74 -19.20 17.53
CA GLU A 251 -7.42 -19.27 18.83
C GLU A 251 -6.48 -19.13 20.04
N GLU A 252 -5.37 -19.87 20.09
CA GLU A 252 -4.41 -19.83 21.20
C GLU A 252 -3.79 -18.43 21.37
N SER A 253 -3.37 -17.82 20.27
CA SER A 253 -2.77 -16.48 20.25
C SER A 253 -3.81 -15.38 20.58
N ALA A 254 -5.04 -15.52 20.09
CA ALA A 254 -6.15 -14.63 20.38
C ALA A 254 -6.53 -14.66 21.87
N GLN A 255 -6.61 -15.85 22.48
CA GLN A 255 -6.84 -16.01 23.91
C GLN A 255 -5.72 -15.35 24.73
N SER A 256 -4.48 -15.65 24.36
CA SER A 256 -3.28 -15.10 25.02
C SER A 256 -3.23 -13.57 25.00
N LEU A 257 -3.61 -12.93 23.88
CA LEU A 257 -3.70 -11.47 23.76
C LEU A 257 -4.87 -10.91 24.57
N THR A 258 -6.04 -11.56 24.51
CA THR A 258 -7.25 -11.14 25.24
C THR A 258 -7.04 -11.12 26.75
N GLU A 259 -6.35 -12.13 27.30
CA GLU A 259 -6.00 -12.19 28.72
C GLU A 259 -5.08 -11.03 29.13
N ALA A 260 -4.09 -10.70 28.29
CA ALA A 260 -3.19 -9.59 28.55
C ALA A 260 -3.93 -8.24 28.55
N ILE A 261 -4.85 -8.02 27.61
CA ILE A 261 -5.71 -6.82 27.56
C ILE A 261 -6.54 -6.72 28.84
N LYS A 262 -7.22 -7.81 29.25
CA LYS A 262 -8.02 -7.83 30.49
C LYS A 262 -7.19 -7.50 31.73
N LYS A 263 -5.98 -8.06 31.82
CA LYS A 263 -5.06 -7.79 32.94
C LYS A 263 -4.66 -6.32 32.96
N HIS A 264 -4.32 -5.74 31.81
CA HIS A 264 -3.98 -4.32 31.69
C HIS A 264 -5.15 -3.41 32.11
N THR A 265 -6.37 -3.66 31.60
CA THR A 265 -7.57 -2.89 31.97
C THR A 265 -7.81 -2.92 33.49
N ARG A 266 -7.68 -4.10 34.12
CA ARG A 266 -7.88 -4.26 35.58
C ARG A 266 -6.83 -3.50 36.40
N LEU A 267 -5.56 -3.54 35.99
CA LEU A 267 -4.48 -2.81 36.67
C LEU A 267 -4.74 -1.30 36.62
N ARG A 268 -5.09 -0.78 35.45
CA ARG A 268 -5.45 0.63 35.26
C ARG A 268 -6.64 1.06 36.13
N GLU A 269 -7.67 0.21 36.24
CA GLU A 269 -8.84 0.48 37.09
C GLU A 269 -8.46 0.57 38.57
N LEU A 270 -7.61 -0.35 39.05
CA LEU A 270 -7.11 -0.33 40.44
C LEU A 270 -6.26 0.94 40.70
N GLU A 271 -5.40 1.33 39.77
CA GLU A 271 -4.61 2.57 39.87
C GLU A 271 -5.49 3.81 39.91
N SER A 272 -6.57 3.84 39.10
CA SER A 272 -7.52 4.96 39.10
C SER A 272 -8.33 5.07 40.39
N GLN A 273 -8.58 3.95 41.07
CA GLN A 273 -9.28 3.92 42.36
C GLN A 273 -8.37 4.26 43.55
N ALA A 274 -7.05 4.10 43.40
CA ALA A 274 -6.05 4.42 44.42
C ALA A 274 -5.58 5.90 44.37
N ALA A 275 -5.97 6.67 43.35
CA ALA A 275 -5.61 8.08 43.25
C ALA A 275 -6.41 8.94 44.27
N PRO A 276 -5.76 9.75 45.13
CA PRO A 276 -6.46 10.58 46.11
C PRO A 276 -7.33 11.64 45.41
N PRO A 277 -8.47 12.05 46.03
CA PRO A 277 -9.31 13.10 45.46
C PRO A 277 -8.51 14.40 45.30
N PRO A 278 -8.80 15.24 44.28
CA PRO A 278 -8.18 16.54 44.16
C PRO A 278 -8.43 17.31 45.45
N SER A 279 -7.36 17.75 46.10
CA SER A 279 -7.42 18.63 47.25
C SER A 279 -8.26 19.86 46.88
N GLU A 280 -9.39 20.01 47.55
CA GLU A 280 -10.16 21.25 47.55
C GLU A 280 -9.22 22.36 48.03
N VAL A 281 -8.63 23.11 47.08
CA VAL A 281 -7.98 24.37 47.41
C VAL A 281 -9.10 25.34 47.75
N GLU A 282 -9.35 25.39 49.05
CA GLU A 282 -10.04 26.39 49.84
C GLU A 282 -10.30 27.69 49.06
N THR A 283 -11.56 27.89 48.68
CA THR A 283 -12.15 29.22 48.51
C THR A 283 -12.17 29.91 49.88
N SER A 284 -11.03 30.43 50.31
CA SER A 284 -10.92 31.30 51.48
C SER A 284 -10.85 32.75 51.02
N THR A 285 -12.04 33.32 50.88
CA THR A 285 -12.43 34.66 51.34
C THR A 285 -11.28 35.61 51.74
N GLN A 286 -10.97 36.59 50.90
CA GLN A 286 -10.41 37.86 51.37
C GLN A 286 -11.38 38.99 51.03
N LYS A 287 -12.24 39.28 52.02
CA LYS A 287 -12.75 40.62 52.29
C LYS A 287 -11.67 41.33 53.12
N ASN A 288 -11.06 42.37 52.54
CA ASN A 288 -10.86 43.71 53.10
C ASN A 288 -9.92 44.50 52.21
#